data_AF-A0A317Z4H6-F1
#
_entry.id   AF-A0A317Z4H6-F1
#
_cell.length_a   1.000
_cell.length_b   1.000
_cell.length_c   1.000
_cell.angle_alpha   90.00
_cell.angle_beta   90.00
_cell.angle_gamma   90.00
#
_symmetry.space_group_name_H-M   'P 1'
#
loop_
_entity.id
_entity.type
_entity.pdbx_description
1 polymer ?
#
loop_
_entity_poly.entity_id
_entity_poly.type
_entity_poly.pdbx_seq_one_letter_code
_entity_poly.pdbx_strand_id
1 'polypeptide(L)'
;ATESYPVMKNMQPVRVKVGRPTILNLVGPIINPFALDYQSMGVFDPTRMIKIAEVLQRLGRKRAIVIHGANGMDEATLSGDNQIVEMDQTIGIREYTVNAADYGLRYAPDEALRGGTPEENKEITLNIL
;
A
#
# COMPACT_ATOMS: atom_id res chain seq x y z
N ALA A 1 -0.54 -15.61 3.65
CA ALA A 1 0.50 -14.92 4.44
C ALA A 1 1.12 -15.82 5.51
N THR A 2 0.35 -16.35 6.47
CA THR A 2 0.88 -17.21 7.57
C THR A 2 1.49 -18.53 7.09
N GLU A 3 1.06 -19.07 5.95
CA GLU A 3 1.68 -20.25 5.32
C GLU A 3 2.96 -19.90 4.56
N SER A 4 3.00 -18.73 3.93
CA SER A 4 4.17 -18.21 3.20
C SER A 4 5.23 -17.59 4.14
N TYR A 5 4.86 -17.26 5.39
CA TYR A 5 5.72 -16.65 6.41
C TYR A 5 5.60 -17.35 7.76
N PRO A 6 6.32 -18.47 7.97
CA PRO A 6 6.30 -19.21 9.23
C PRO A 6 6.66 -18.33 10.45
N VAL A 7 7.55 -17.35 10.27
CA VAL A 7 7.93 -16.38 11.32
C VAL A 7 6.76 -15.47 11.71
N MET A 8 5.96 -15.00 10.74
CA MET A 8 4.82 -14.13 11.04
C MET A 8 3.72 -14.89 11.81
N LYS A 9 3.59 -16.20 11.58
CA LYS A 9 2.70 -17.08 12.36
C LYS A 9 3.09 -17.10 13.84
N ASN A 10 4.39 -17.21 14.15
CA ASN A 10 4.90 -17.19 15.52
C ASN A 10 4.73 -15.83 16.20
N MET A 11 4.74 -14.73 15.43
CA MET A 11 4.56 -13.38 15.95
C MET A 11 3.10 -13.01 16.23
N GLN A 12 2.13 -13.76 15.68
CA GLN A 12 0.71 -13.43 15.79
C GLN A 12 0.18 -13.35 17.24
N PRO A 13 0.51 -14.29 18.15
CA PRO A 13 0.06 -14.19 19.55
C PRO A 13 0.59 -12.95 20.27
N VAL A 14 1.82 -12.53 19.94
CA VAL A 14 2.42 -11.31 20.50
C VAL A 14 1.72 -10.07 19.97
N ARG A 15 1.41 -10.03 18.67
CA ARG A 15 0.67 -8.92 18.04
C ARG A 15 -0.71 -8.72 18.68
N VAL A 16 -1.43 -9.81 18.93
CA VAL A 16 -2.75 -9.77 19.60
C VAL A 16 -2.63 -9.17 21.00
N LYS A 17 -1.60 -9.57 21.77
CA LYS A 17 -1.37 -9.02 23.12
C LYS A 17 -0.98 -7.54 23.13
N VAL A 18 -0.23 -7.08 22.12
CA VAL A 18 0.18 -5.67 22.00
C VAL A 18 -1.01 -4.76 21.69
N GLY A 19 -2.01 -5.25 20.95
CA GLY A 19 -3.30 -4.58 20.77
C GLY A 19 -3.27 -3.23 20.03
N ARG A 20 -2.12 -2.82 19.48
CA ARG A 20 -1.95 -1.57 18.72
C ARG A 20 -1.06 -1.76 17.49
N PRO A 21 -1.17 -0.90 16.46
CA PRO A 21 -0.29 -0.94 15.30
C PRO A 21 1.18 -0.82 15.71
N THR A 22 2.04 -1.60 15.05
CA THR A 22 3.50 -1.61 15.29
C THR A 22 4.25 -1.58 13.97
N ILE A 23 5.58 -1.57 14.02
CA ILE A 23 6.43 -1.70 12.82
C ILE A 23 6.08 -2.94 11.99
N LEU A 24 5.56 -4.01 12.62
CA LEU A 24 5.17 -5.24 11.93
C LEU A 24 4.04 -5.05 10.90
N ASN A 25 3.24 -3.98 11.03
CA ASN A 25 2.23 -3.62 10.02
C ASN A 25 2.88 -3.13 8.71
N LEU A 26 4.06 -2.50 8.79
CA LEU A 26 4.81 -2.07 7.61
C LEU A 26 5.70 -3.18 7.05
N VAL A 27 6.18 -4.08 7.92
CA VAL A 27 7.09 -5.17 7.53
C VAL A 27 6.40 -6.18 6.61
N GLY A 28 5.11 -6.47 6.81
CA GLY A 28 4.37 -7.50 6.06
C GLY A 28 4.51 -7.39 4.53
N PRO A 29 4.17 -6.24 3.92
CA PRO A 29 4.35 -6.02 2.48
C PRO A 29 5.82 -5.99 2.03
N ILE A 30 6.74 -5.62 2.93
CA ILE A 30 8.17 -5.48 2.61
C ILE A 30 8.86 -6.85 2.50
N ILE A 31 8.51 -7.81 3.37
CA ILE A 31 9.21 -9.10 3.49
C ILE A 31 8.79 -10.16 2.48
N ASN A 32 8.35 -9.79 1.26
CA ASN A 32 7.87 -10.73 0.23
C ASN A 32 8.76 -11.99 0.09
N PRO A 33 8.21 -13.22 0.10
CA PRO A 33 9.03 -14.44 -0.01
C PRO A 33 9.67 -14.57 -1.39
N PHE A 34 9.12 -13.87 -2.38
CA PHE A 34 9.66 -13.79 -3.72
C PHE A 34 10.54 -12.55 -3.87
N ALA A 35 11.61 -12.69 -4.64
CA ALA A 35 12.41 -11.56 -5.07
C ALA A 35 11.61 -10.72 -6.07
N LEU A 36 10.99 -9.64 -5.59
CA LEU A 36 10.21 -8.74 -6.43
C LEU A 36 11.11 -7.70 -7.11
N ASP A 37 11.03 -7.63 -8.43
CA ASP A 37 11.61 -6.54 -9.21
C ASP A 37 10.81 -5.23 -9.04
N TYR A 38 9.49 -5.34 -8.93
CA TYR A 38 8.57 -4.20 -8.90
C TYR A 38 7.57 -4.32 -7.76
N GLN A 39 7.24 -3.20 -7.11
CA GLN A 39 6.31 -3.21 -5.98
C GLN A 39 5.50 -1.91 -5.88
N SER A 40 4.18 -2.03 -5.81
CA SER A 40 3.30 -0.95 -5.33
C SER A 40 2.96 -1.22 -3.88
N MET A 41 3.04 -0.21 -3.01
CA MET A 41 2.80 -0.34 -1.59
C MET A 41 2.02 0.85 -1.02
N GLY A 42 0.90 0.53 -0.41
CA GLY A 42 0.11 1.44 0.41
C GLY A 42 0.73 1.76 1.76
N VAL A 43 0.60 3.02 2.20
CA VAL A 43 0.97 3.42 3.56
C VAL A 43 -0.08 4.34 4.18
N PHE A 44 -0.41 4.06 5.44
CA PHE A 44 -1.31 4.89 6.23
C PHE A 44 -0.67 6.18 6.75
N ASP A 45 0.64 6.18 7.02
CA ASP A 45 1.36 7.33 7.61
C ASP A 45 2.28 7.97 6.54
N PRO A 46 1.93 9.15 6.02
CA PRO A 46 2.67 9.78 4.93
C PRO A 46 4.11 10.13 5.32
N THR A 47 4.38 10.35 6.61
CA THR A 47 5.72 10.71 7.11
C THR A 47 6.75 9.61 6.92
N ARG A 48 6.31 8.40 6.56
CA ARG A 48 7.15 7.21 6.38
C ARG A 48 7.40 6.86 4.92
N MET A 49 6.75 7.53 3.96
CA MET A 49 6.80 7.15 2.55
C MET A 49 8.22 7.09 2.00
N ILE A 50 9.02 8.15 2.20
CA ILE A 50 10.42 8.23 1.75
C ILE A 50 11.26 7.10 2.35
N LYS A 51 11.17 6.88 3.67
CA LYS A 51 11.91 5.82 4.36
C LYS A 51 11.53 4.43 3.84
N ILE A 52 10.27 4.22 3.50
CA ILE A 52 9.80 2.94 2.94
C ILE A 52 10.36 2.77 1.52
N ALA A 53 10.33 3.82 0.69
CA ALA A 53 10.94 3.81 -0.63
C ALA A 53 12.44 3.49 -0.59
N GLU A 54 13.20 4.09 0.34
CA GLU A 54 14.62 3.77 0.58
C GLU A 54 14.82 2.30 1.00
N VAL A 55 13.95 1.77 1.85
CA VAL A 55 14.00 0.35 2.24
C VAL A 55 13.77 -0.55 1.03
N LEU A 56 12.77 -0.24 0.19
CA LEU A 56 12.50 -1.01 -1.03
C LEU A 56 13.68 -0.96 -2.01
N GLN A 57 14.36 0.19 -2.13
CA GLN A 57 15.60 0.32 -2.90
C GLN A 57 16.71 -0.60 -2.38
N ARG A 58 16.95 -0.57 -1.06
CA ARG A 58 17.98 -1.40 -0.41
C ARG A 58 17.69 -2.90 -0.51
N LEU A 59 16.42 -3.27 -0.59
CA LEU A 59 16.00 -4.65 -0.83
C LEU A 59 16.03 -5.05 -2.32
N GLY A 60 16.55 -4.19 -3.20
CA GLY A 60 16.86 -4.51 -4.59
C GLY A 60 15.70 -4.38 -5.58
N ARG A 61 14.62 -3.66 -5.24
CA ARG A 61 13.54 -3.40 -6.21
C ARG A 61 14.09 -2.52 -7.34
N LYS A 62 13.77 -2.86 -8.58
CA LYS A 62 14.09 -2.03 -9.76
C LYS A 62 13.26 -0.75 -9.75
N ARG A 63 11.97 -0.86 -9.44
CA ARG A 63 11.07 0.29 -9.25
C ARG A 63 10.01 -0.01 -8.20
N ALA A 64 9.67 0.97 -7.39
CA ALA A 64 8.59 0.87 -6.42
C ALA A 64 7.78 2.17 -6.35
N ILE A 65 6.48 2.03 -6.08
CA ILE A 65 5.58 3.15 -5.86
C ILE A 65 5.03 3.00 -4.44
N VAL A 66 5.25 4.01 -3.61
CA VAL A 66 4.67 4.11 -2.27
C VAL A 66 3.55 5.13 -2.32
N ILE A 67 2.35 4.74 -1.91
CA ILE A 67 1.12 5.53 -2.08
C ILE A 67 0.53 5.86 -0.72
N HIS A 68 0.15 7.12 -0.55
CA HIS A 68 -0.72 7.56 0.53
C HIS A 68 -1.88 8.34 -0.10
N GLY A 69 -3.08 7.75 -0.02
CA GLY A 69 -4.28 8.31 -0.60
C GLY A 69 -4.91 9.40 0.26
N ALA A 70 -5.85 10.13 -0.35
CA ALA A 70 -6.66 11.10 0.38
C ALA A 70 -7.36 10.43 1.58
N ASN A 71 -7.66 11.23 2.60
CA ASN A 71 -8.33 10.80 3.83
C ASN A 71 -7.62 9.67 4.60
N GLY A 72 -6.33 9.43 4.32
CA GLY A 72 -5.51 8.47 5.05
C GLY A 72 -5.58 7.05 4.51
N MET A 73 -6.08 6.84 3.30
CA MET A 73 -6.11 5.52 2.67
C MET A 73 -4.71 5.03 2.31
N ASP A 74 -4.48 3.73 2.45
CA ASP A 74 -3.28 3.06 1.95
C ASP A 74 -3.41 2.65 0.48
N GLU A 75 -4.34 3.24 -0.27
CA GLU A 75 -4.52 3.03 -1.70
C GLU A 75 -4.73 4.37 -2.40
N ALA A 76 -4.57 4.39 -3.73
CA ALA A 76 -4.95 5.57 -4.50
C ALA A 76 -6.48 5.73 -4.49
N THR A 77 -6.93 6.96 -4.28
CA THR A 77 -8.34 7.32 -4.10
C THR A 77 -8.84 8.22 -5.22
N LEU A 78 -10.15 8.24 -5.40
CA LEU A 78 -10.86 9.21 -6.24
C LEU A 78 -11.32 10.46 -5.45
N SER A 79 -11.08 10.48 -4.14
CA SER A 79 -11.61 11.47 -3.21
C SER A 79 -10.66 12.65 -2.96
N GLY A 80 -9.53 12.71 -3.66
CA GLY A 80 -8.61 13.83 -3.58
C GLY A 80 -7.21 13.52 -4.08
N ASP A 81 -6.25 14.23 -3.49
CA ASP A 81 -4.84 14.13 -3.83
C ASP A 81 -4.21 12.87 -3.24
N ASN A 82 -3.51 12.12 -4.09
CA ASN A 82 -2.72 10.97 -3.68
C ASN A 82 -1.25 11.37 -3.67
N GLN A 83 -0.60 11.25 -2.52
CA GLN A 83 0.84 11.44 -2.40
C GLN A 83 1.53 10.18 -2.90
N ILE A 84 2.54 10.37 -3.75
CA ILE A 84 3.31 9.29 -4.35
C ILE A 84 4.79 9.52 -4.07
N VAL A 85 5.44 8.49 -3.52
CA VAL A 85 6.90 8.40 -3.54
C VAL A 85 7.29 7.27 -4.46
N GLU A 86 7.85 7.65 -5.60
CA GLU A 86 8.38 6.71 -6.57
C GLU A 86 9.88 6.50 -6.32
N MET A 87 10.27 5.25 -6.23
CA MET A 87 11.66 4.82 -6.20
C MET A 87 11.97 4.10 -7.49
N ASP A 88 13.07 4.47 -8.12
CA ASP A 88 13.66 3.72 -9.21
C ASP A 88 15.17 3.61 -8.99
N GLN A 89 15.69 2.40 -9.22
CA GLN A 89 17.07 2.06 -8.91
C GLN A 89 18.09 2.91 -9.70
N THR A 90 17.69 3.46 -10.85
CA THR A 90 18.55 4.20 -11.78
C THR A 90 18.42 5.71 -11.64
N ILE A 91 17.21 6.22 -11.39
CA ILE A 91 16.93 7.67 -11.31
C ILE A 91 16.77 8.18 -9.89
N GLY A 92 16.75 7.31 -8.88
CA GLY A 92 16.60 7.65 -7.48
C GLY A 92 15.14 7.75 -7.03
N ILE A 93 14.91 8.51 -5.95
CA ILE A 93 13.59 8.68 -5.35
C ILE A 93 13.01 10.03 -5.78
N ARG A 94 11.72 10.04 -6.14
CA ARG A 94 10.96 11.23 -6.54
C ARG A 94 9.62 11.26 -5.81
N GLU A 95 9.19 12.47 -5.47
CA GLU A 95 7.92 12.71 -4.80
C GLU A 95 7.04 13.54 -5.72
N TYR A 96 5.77 13.15 -5.82
CA TYR A 96 4.78 13.90 -6.58
C TYR A 96 3.38 13.58 -6.09
N THR A 97 2.41 14.38 -6.54
CA THR A 97 0.99 14.20 -6.21
C THR A 97 0.22 13.87 -7.48
N VAL A 98 -0.76 12.98 -7.34
CA VAL A 98 -1.64 12.51 -8.41
C VAL A 98 -3.07 12.74 -7.97
N ASN A 99 -3.83 13.53 -8.73
CA ASN A 99 -5.27 13.63 -8.54
C ASN A 99 -5.99 12.80 -9.61
N ALA A 100 -7.06 12.10 -9.24
CA ALA A 100 -7.85 11.31 -10.19
C ALA A 100 -8.38 12.17 -11.36
N ALA A 101 -8.69 13.45 -11.10
CA ALA A 101 -9.16 14.39 -12.10
C ALA A 101 -8.14 14.66 -13.23
N ASP A 102 -6.83 14.57 -12.92
CA ASP A 102 -5.76 14.76 -13.91
C ASP A 102 -5.78 13.68 -15.02
N TYR A 103 -6.45 12.55 -14.74
CA TYR A 103 -6.58 11.41 -15.64
C TYR A 103 -8.02 11.28 -16.20
N GLY A 104 -8.84 12.32 -16.04
CA GLY A 104 -10.23 12.33 -16.53
C GLY A 104 -11.19 11.46 -15.71
N LEU A 105 -10.77 11.00 -14.53
CA LEU A 105 -11.65 10.25 -13.62
C LEU A 105 -12.50 11.22 -12.81
N ARG A 106 -13.76 10.82 -12.57
CA ARG A 106 -14.68 11.61 -11.75
C ARG A 106 -14.36 11.42 -10.29
N TYR A 107 -14.43 12.51 -9.53
CA TYR A 107 -14.41 12.47 -8.08
C TYR A 107 -15.47 11.49 -7.55
N ALA A 108 -15.08 10.68 -6.57
CA ALA A 108 -16.00 9.87 -5.78
C ALA A 108 -15.57 9.92 -4.31
N PRO A 109 -16.50 10.14 -3.36
CA PRO A 109 -16.17 10.09 -1.95
C PRO A 109 -15.90 8.63 -1.53
N ASP A 110 -15.15 8.43 -0.44
CA ASP A 110 -14.73 7.09 0.00
C ASP A 110 -15.93 6.19 0.31
N GLU A 111 -17.04 6.76 0.77
CA GLU A 111 -18.28 6.04 1.04
C GLU A 111 -18.88 5.40 -0.22
N ALA A 112 -18.67 5.99 -1.40
CA ALA A 112 -19.14 5.44 -2.67
C ALA A 112 -18.34 4.22 -3.13
N LEU A 113 -17.12 4.05 -2.59
CA LEU A 113 -16.22 2.92 -2.87
C LEU A 113 -16.19 1.91 -1.72
N ARG A 114 -17.09 2.07 -0.75
CA ARG A 114 -17.13 1.23 0.44
C ARG A 114 -17.50 -0.21 0.07
N GLY A 115 -16.58 -1.13 0.35
CA GLY A 115 -16.86 -2.55 0.28
C GLY A 115 -17.83 -3.03 1.37
N GLY A 116 -18.26 -4.28 1.24
CA GLY A 116 -19.15 -4.95 2.17
C GLY A 116 -18.62 -6.31 2.59
N THR A 117 -19.53 -7.27 2.65
CA THR A 117 -19.26 -8.70 2.83
C THR A 117 -18.34 -9.25 1.75
N PRO A 118 -17.65 -10.39 1.99
CA PRO A 118 -16.84 -11.04 0.96
C PRO A 118 -17.62 -11.33 -0.33
N GLU A 119 -18.90 -11.69 -0.22
CA GLU A 119 -19.80 -11.94 -1.34
C GLU A 119 -20.09 -10.67 -2.13
N GLU A 120 -20.44 -9.57 -1.46
CA GLU A 120 -20.64 -8.25 -2.11
C GLU A 120 -19.36 -7.76 -2.79
N ASN A 121 -18.19 -7.87 -2.12
CA ASN A 121 -16.91 -7.45 -2.70
C ASN A 121 -16.56 -8.27 -3.95
N LYS A 122 -16.92 -9.55 -3.99
CA LYS A 122 -16.76 -10.39 -5.18
C LYS A 122 -17.64 -9.88 -6.32
N GLU A 123 -18.92 -9.60 -6.06
CA GLU A 123 -19.84 -9.07 -7.08
C GLU A 123 -19.37 -7.71 -7.61
N ILE A 124 -18.97 -6.79 -6.73
CA ILE A 124 -18.40 -5.49 -7.10
C ILE A 124 -17.18 -5.69 -8.01
N THR A 125 -16.26 -6.58 -7.64
CA THR A 125 -15.05 -6.86 -8.44
C THR A 125 -15.41 -7.43 -9.82
N LEU A 126 -16.36 -8.36 -9.88
CA LEU A 126 -16.81 -8.95 -11.16
C LEU A 126 -17.50 -7.94 -12.09
N ASN A 127 -18.16 -6.92 -11.53
CA ASN A 127 -18.78 -5.86 -12.34
C ASN A 127 -17.76 -4.88 -12.94
N ILE A 128 -16.50 -4.89 -12.46
CA ILE A 128 -15.40 -4.06 -12.96
C ILE A 128 -14.63 -4.77 -14.08
N LEU A 129 -14.54 -6.10 -14.04
CA LEU A 129 -13.82 -6.95 -14.98
C LEU A 129 -14.59 -7.15 -16.30
#